data_AF-A0A412FN23-F1
#
_entry.id   AF-A0A412FN23-F1
#
_cell.length_a   1.000
_cell.length_b   1.000
_cell.length_c   1.000
_cell.angle_alpha   90.00
_cell.angle_beta   90.00
_cell.angle_gamma   90.00
#
_symmetry.space_group_name_H-M   'P 1'
#
loop_
_entity.id
_entity.type
_entity.pdbx_description
1 polymer ?
#
loop_
_entity_poly.entity_id
_entity_poly.type
_entity_poly.pdbx_seq_one_letter_code
_entity_poly.pdbx_strand_id
1 'polypeptide(L)'
;MNEVAEQVKTGDLEAAFEMARDRVREYPNCMTLIYGMATMIKGSVSMTRPEDAPRYKAQADDWLRLCANGENRHIRESAIVMLFSDALERKALDEARTLLDQLPEPLAVDKQQLKINLHLASGEQEKALDLMERQLLKTANNLITQLSNLMDLSWKQGQCERAERYGELSRKTAEQFDLMPYDHAIADFLLALQKKDAKTCLDALQRMLEALKQPWDPSASPLYPHIKNTNDVGSFNSLLSSSLLKELQRDEKLAFLREDPAYAEFVSRYLPPADPA
;
A
#
# COMPACT_ATOMS: atom_id res chain seq x y z
N MET A 1 -15.84 -31.28 -0.04
CA MET A 1 -16.36 -29.91 -0.33
C MET A 1 -17.56 -29.95 -1.25
N ASN A 2 -17.44 -30.50 -2.46
CA ASN A 2 -18.53 -30.46 -3.46
C ASN A 2 -19.88 -31.01 -2.97
N GLU A 3 -19.88 -32.15 -2.28
CA GLU A 3 -21.11 -32.75 -1.75
C GLU A 3 -21.82 -31.87 -0.71
N VAL A 4 -21.05 -31.23 0.17
CA VAL A 4 -21.61 -30.30 1.18
C VAL A 4 -22.14 -29.04 0.51
N ALA A 5 -21.42 -28.52 -0.50
CA ALA A 5 -21.86 -27.36 -1.27
C ALA A 5 -23.16 -27.64 -2.05
N GLU A 6 -23.32 -28.84 -2.61
CA GLU A 6 -24.58 -29.25 -3.24
C GLU A 6 -25.71 -29.35 -2.20
N GLN A 7 -25.45 -29.87 -1.00
CA GLN A 7 -26.46 -29.93 0.05
C GLN A 7 -26.89 -28.54 0.56
N VAL A 8 -25.98 -27.56 0.59
CA VAL A 8 -26.35 -26.16 0.87
C VAL A 8 -27.30 -25.61 -0.21
N LYS A 9 -27.11 -25.98 -1.48
CA LYS A 9 -27.97 -25.53 -2.59
C LYS A 9 -29.35 -26.18 -2.56
N THR A 10 -29.48 -27.41 -2.07
CA THR A 10 -30.79 -28.09 -1.95
C THR A 10 -31.65 -27.52 -0.82
N GLY A 11 -31.09 -26.66 0.04
CA GLY A 11 -31.79 -25.95 1.12
C GLY A 11 -31.88 -26.73 2.43
N ASP A 12 -31.30 -27.94 2.49
CA ASP A 12 -31.23 -28.74 3.72
C ASP A 12 -29.93 -28.43 4.47
N LEU A 13 -29.97 -27.33 5.22
CA LEU A 13 -28.82 -26.76 5.91
C LEU A 13 -28.37 -27.59 7.12
N GLU A 14 -29.26 -28.32 7.78
CA GLU A 14 -28.88 -29.22 8.89
C GLU A 14 -28.09 -30.43 8.36
N ALA A 15 -28.54 -31.04 7.25
CA ALA A 15 -27.77 -32.12 6.62
C ALA A 15 -26.41 -31.62 6.11
N ALA A 16 -26.37 -30.43 5.49
CA ALA A 16 -25.11 -29.83 5.05
C ALA A 16 -24.15 -29.59 6.24
N PHE A 17 -24.68 -29.14 7.38
CA PHE A 17 -23.92 -28.91 8.59
C PHE A 17 -23.34 -30.21 9.18
N GLU A 18 -24.14 -31.26 9.32
CA GLU A 18 -23.66 -32.54 9.83
C GLU A 18 -22.65 -33.19 8.87
N MET A 19 -22.87 -33.11 7.55
CA MET A 19 -21.87 -33.54 6.58
C MET A 19 -20.55 -32.76 6.72
N ALA A 20 -20.61 -31.45 6.92
CA ALA A 20 -19.40 -30.64 7.14
C ALA A 20 -18.65 -31.11 8.40
N ARG A 21 -19.37 -31.39 9.50
CA ARG A 21 -18.77 -31.91 10.74
C ARG A 21 -18.09 -33.25 10.54
N ASP A 22 -18.73 -34.17 9.83
CA ASP A 22 -18.16 -35.48 9.57
C ASP A 22 -16.91 -35.39 8.69
N ARG A 23 -16.91 -34.52 7.67
CA ARG A 23 -15.70 -34.26 6.88
C ARG A 23 -14.55 -33.67 7.70
N VAL A 24 -14.84 -32.77 8.64
CA VAL A 24 -13.79 -32.23 9.54
C VAL A 24 -13.26 -33.32 10.48
N ARG A 25 -14.11 -34.23 10.96
CA ARG A 25 -13.69 -35.39 11.78
C ARG A 25 -12.84 -36.39 11.01
N GLU A 26 -13.17 -36.64 9.74
CA GLU A 26 -12.39 -37.51 8.86
C GLU A 26 -10.99 -36.95 8.56
N TYR A 27 -10.87 -35.63 8.44
CA TYR A 27 -9.62 -34.96 8.05
C TYR A 27 -9.24 -33.81 9.00
N PRO A 28 -8.94 -34.10 10.29
CA PRO A 28 -8.74 -33.09 11.33
C PRO A 28 -7.49 -32.23 11.14
N ASN A 29 -6.54 -32.68 10.31
CA ASN A 29 -5.30 -31.96 10.02
C ASN A 29 -5.33 -31.23 8.67
N CYS A 30 -6.42 -31.31 7.91
CA CYS A 30 -6.52 -30.66 6.60
C CYS A 30 -7.08 -29.23 6.75
N MET A 31 -6.22 -28.26 7.07
CA MET A 31 -6.65 -26.87 7.30
C MET A 31 -7.39 -26.27 6.10
N THR A 32 -7.05 -26.66 4.86
CA THR A 32 -7.75 -26.20 3.65
C THR A 32 -9.21 -26.66 3.64
N LEU A 33 -9.45 -27.91 4.01
CA LEU A 33 -10.79 -28.45 4.11
C LEU A 33 -11.55 -27.79 5.24
N ILE A 34 -10.95 -27.69 6.43
CA ILE A 34 -11.57 -27.13 7.63
C ILE A 34 -11.97 -25.67 7.39
N TYR A 35 -11.07 -24.88 6.81
CA TYR A 35 -11.35 -23.50 6.41
C TYR A 35 -12.49 -23.44 5.37
N GLY A 36 -12.45 -24.28 4.34
CA GLY A 36 -13.54 -24.38 3.35
C GLY A 36 -14.90 -24.70 3.98
N MET A 37 -14.94 -25.62 4.95
CA MET A 37 -16.17 -25.94 5.69
C MET A 37 -16.64 -24.77 6.55
N ALA A 38 -15.73 -24.13 7.28
CA ALA A 38 -16.05 -22.99 8.14
C ALA A 38 -16.64 -21.82 7.34
N THR A 39 -15.99 -21.46 6.23
CA THR A 39 -16.46 -20.38 5.34
C THR A 39 -17.82 -20.66 4.72
N MET A 40 -18.06 -21.89 4.28
CA MET A 40 -19.33 -22.30 3.69
C MET A 40 -20.45 -22.29 4.72
N ILE A 41 -20.25 -22.87 5.91
CA ILE A 41 -21.25 -22.86 6.98
C ILE A 41 -21.55 -21.43 7.40
N LYS A 42 -20.51 -20.63 7.65
CA LYS A 42 -20.65 -19.21 8.03
C LYS A 42 -21.43 -18.41 6.98
N GLY A 43 -21.15 -18.62 5.69
CA GLY A 43 -21.86 -17.97 4.58
C GLY A 43 -23.33 -18.40 4.46
N SER A 44 -23.67 -19.59 4.94
CA SER A 44 -25.04 -20.12 4.89
C SER A 44 -25.92 -19.68 6.08
N VAL A 45 -25.35 -19.09 7.14
CA VAL A 45 -26.10 -18.77 8.37
C VAL A 45 -27.30 -17.86 8.13
N SER A 46 -27.21 -16.91 7.19
CA SER A 46 -28.34 -16.03 6.84
C SER A 46 -29.55 -16.75 6.24
N MET A 47 -29.36 -17.98 5.76
CA MET A 47 -30.38 -18.86 5.19
C MET A 47 -30.99 -19.81 6.22
N THR A 48 -30.44 -19.86 7.43
CA THR A 48 -30.84 -20.77 8.50
C THR A 48 -31.93 -20.18 9.38
N ARG A 49 -32.60 -21.02 10.18
CA ARG A 49 -33.56 -20.53 11.16
C ARG A 49 -32.84 -19.72 12.24
N PRO A 50 -33.43 -18.62 12.76
CA PRO A 50 -32.79 -17.79 13.76
C PRO A 50 -32.33 -18.54 15.02
N GLU A 51 -33.05 -19.59 15.41
CA GLU A 51 -32.71 -20.45 16.55
C GLU A 51 -31.46 -21.32 16.34
N ASP A 52 -31.18 -21.71 15.09
CA ASP A 52 -30.04 -22.59 14.75
C ASP A 52 -28.78 -21.78 14.41
N ALA A 53 -28.95 -20.52 14.01
CA ALA A 53 -27.85 -19.63 13.63
C ALA A 53 -26.72 -19.53 14.68
N PRO A 54 -26.98 -19.42 16.00
CA PRO A 54 -25.92 -19.41 17.01
C PRO A 54 -25.07 -20.68 17.03
N ARG A 55 -25.69 -21.86 16.85
CA ARG A 55 -25.00 -23.16 16.82
C ARG A 55 -24.02 -23.23 15.65
N TYR A 56 -24.49 -22.84 14.46
CA TYR A 56 -23.65 -22.88 13.25
C TYR A 56 -22.53 -21.85 13.29
N LYS A 57 -22.80 -20.64 13.79
CA LYS A 57 -21.76 -19.61 14.00
C LYS A 57 -20.68 -20.10 14.95
N ALA A 58 -21.06 -20.65 16.11
CA ALA A 58 -20.10 -21.16 17.09
C ALA A 58 -19.19 -22.25 16.50
N GLN A 59 -19.77 -23.21 15.76
CA GLN A 59 -18.98 -24.27 15.13
C GLN A 59 -18.03 -23.76 14.05
N ALA A 60 -18.47 -22.79 13.24
CA ALA A 60 -17.62 -22.15 12.24
C ALA A 60 -16.47 -21.36 12.89
N ASP A 61 -16.76 -20.61 13.97
CA ASP A 61 -15.75 -19.89 14.75
C ASP A 61 -14.69 -20.85 15.31
N ASP A 62 -15.09 -22.01 15.85
CA ASP A 62 -14.16 -23.01 16.37
C ASP A 62 -13.22 -23.54 15.26
N TRP A 63 -13.76 -23.82 14.08
CA TRP A 63 -12.96 -24.25 12.93
C TRP A 63 -12.03 -23.16 12.41
N LEU A 64 -12.48 -21.90 12.41
CA LEU A 64 -11.64 -20.76 12.05
C LEU A 64 -10.52 -20.56 13.08
N ARG A 65 -10.78 -20.70 14.38
CA ARG A 65 -9.74 -20.63 15.43
C ARG A 65 -8.72 -21.75 15.30
N LEU A 66 -9.15 -22.96 14.92
CA LEU A 66 -8.23 -24.04 14.58
C LEU A 66 -7.33 -23.67 13.39
N CYS A 67 -7.93 -23.13 12.32
CA CYS A 67 -7.20 -22.66 11.14
C CYS A 67 -6.21 -21.52 11.44
N ALA A 68 -6.60 -20.58 12.32
CA ALA A 68 -5.76 -19.47 12.78
C ALA A 68 -4.51 -19.91 13.55
N ASN A 69 -4.49 -21.14 14.08
CA ASN A 69 -3.32 -21.74 14.73
C ASN A 69 -2.59 -22.75 13.83
N GLY A 70 -3.05 -22.96 12.60
CA GLY A 70 -2.46 -23.91 11.66
C GLY A 70 -1.18 -23.41 10.99
N GLU A 71 -0.41 -24.34 10.42
CA GLU A 71 0.87 -24.05 9.77
C GLU A 71 0.71 -23.35 8.41
N ASN A 72 -0.36 -23.65 7.68
CA ASN A 72 -0.61 -23.05 6.36
C ASN A 72 -0.85 -21.55 6.49
N ARG A 73 0.15 -20.76 6.09
CA ARG A 73 0.17 -19.31 6.21
C ARG A 73 -1.06 -18.62 5.59
N HIS A 74 -1.43 -19.00 4.37
CA HIS A 74 -2.54 -18.36 3.67
C HIS A 74 -3.87 -18.60 4.38
N ILE A 75 -4.10 -19.83 4.83
CA ILE A 75 -5.32 -20.19 5.56
C ILE A 75 -5.36 -19.54 6.93
N ARG A 76 -4.23 -19.55 7.64
CA ARG A 76 -4.09 -18.91 8.94
C ARG A 76 -4.43 -17.42 8.86
N GLU A 77 -3.80 -16.69 7.95
CA GLU A 77 -4.06 -15.25 7.75
C GLU A 77 -5.52 -15.00 7.38
N SER A 78 -6.10 -15.79 6.47
CA SER A 78 -7.51 -15.64 6.06
C SER A 78 -8.49 -15.92 7.21
N ALA A 79 -8.22 -16.93 8.03
CA ALA A 79 -9.03 -17.26 9.19
C ALA A 79 -8.98 -16.15 10.26
N ILE A 80 -7.79 -15.59 10.52
CA ILE A 80 -7.63 -14.46 11.42
C ILE A 80 -8.44 -13.25 10.93
N VAL A 81 -8.41 -12.94 9.63
CA VAL A 81 -9.19 -11.84 9.04
C VAL A 81 -10.70 -12.04 9.21
N MET A 82 -11.20 -13.27 9.04
CA MET A 82 -12.62 -13.56 9.25
C MET A 82 -13.03 -13.41 10.71
N LEU A 83 -12.22 -13.93 11.65
CA LEU A 83 -12.47 -13.77 13.08
C LEU A 83 -12.39 -12.30 13.50
N PHE A 84 -11.47 -11.54 12.90
CA PHE A 84 -11.34 -10.10 13.13
C PHE A 84 -12.62 -9.36 12.73
N SER A 85 -13.17 -9.64 11.55
CA SER A 85 -14.42 -9.03 11.09
C SER A 85 -15.59 -9.35 12.03
N ASP A 86 -15.71 -10.60 12.51
CA ASP A 86 -16.77 -10.96 13.46
C ASP A 86 -16.60 -10.24 14.80
N ALA A 87 -15.36 -10.11 15.28
CA ALA A 87 -15.06 -9.37 16.49
C ALA A 87 -15.48 -7.90 16.34
N LEU A 88 -15.26 -7.27 15.17
CA LEU A 88 -15.75 -5.92 14.90
C LEU A 88 -17.28 -5.84 14.89
N GLU A 89 -17.98 -6.78 14.23
CA GLU A 89 -19.45 -6.82 14.21
C GLU A 89 -20.04 -6.95 15.63
N ARG A 90 -19.39 -7.74 16.48
CA ARG A 90 -19.75 -7.92 17.90
C ARG A 90 -19.28 -6.77 18.80
N LYS A 91 -18.55 -5.79 18.26
CA LYS A 91 -17.86 -4.72 19.02
C LYS A 91 -16.89 -5.25 20.08
N ALA A 92 -16.34 -6.44 19.88
CA ALA A 92 -15.30 -7.04 20.72
C ALA A 92 -13.92 -6.48 20.33
N LEU A 93 -13.68 -5.21 20.64
CA LEU A 93 -12.51 -4.45 20.16
C LEU A 93 -11.16 -5.03 20.62
N ASP A 94 -11.08 -5.56 21.84
CA ASP A 94 -9.85 -6.17 22.37
C ASP A 94 -9.52 -7.49 21.67
N GLU A 95 -10.54 -8.29 21.34
CA GLU A 95 -10.38 -9.51 20.53
C GLU A 95 -9.89 -9.14 19.12
N ALA A 96 -10.52 -8.16 18.48
CA ALA A 96 -10.13 -7.67 17.17
C ALA A 96 -8.67 -7.16 17.15
N ARG A 97 -8.25 -6.41 18.19
CA ARG A 97 -6.87 -5.95 18.32
C ARG A 97 -5.88 -7.12 18.43
N THR A 98 -6.20 -8.09 19.29
CA THR A 98 -5.36 -9.29 19.48
C THR A 98 -5.20 -10.07 18.18
N LEU A 99 -6.28 -10.24 17.42
CA LEU A 99 -6.26 -10.91 16.11
C LEU A 99 -5.42 -10.13 15.09
N LEU A 100 -5.56 -8.80 15.05
CA LEU A 100 -4.78 -7.94 14.17
C LEU A 100 -3.27 -8.00 14.45
N ASP A 101 -2.88 -8.13 15.71
CA ASP A 101 -1.47 -8.22 16.13
C ASP A 101 -0.81 -9.57 15.76
N GLN A 102 -1.61 -10.63 15.59
CA GLN A 102 -1.12 -11.95 15.14
C GLN A 102 -0.74 -11.98 13.64
N LEU A 103 -1.18 -10.99 12.86
CA LEU A 103 -0.92 -10.93 11.42
C LEU A 103 0.52 -10.45 11.13
N PRO A 104 1.38 -11.28 10.49
CA PRO A 104 2.79 -10.94 10.21
C PRO A 104 2.93 -9.88 9.11
N GLU A 105 4.05 -9.15 9.06
CA GLU A 105 4.37 -8.25 7.92
C GLU A 105 5.49 -8.86 7.06
N PRO A 106 5.40 -8.83 5.71
CA PRO A 106 4.30 -8.33 4.87
C PRO A 106 3.18 -9.38 4.72
N LEU A 107 1.92 -8.93 4.68
CA LEU A 107 0.74 -9.79 4.55
C LEU A 107 0.34 -10.08 3.10
N ALA A 108 -0.44 -11.15 2.89
CA ALA A 108 -1.25 -11.33 1.67
C ALA A 108 -2.50 -10.41 1.63
N VAL A 109 -2.92 -9.88 2.79
CA VAL A 109 -4.08 -8.99 2.99
C VAL A 109 -3.61 -7.59 3.40
N ASP A 110 -4.32 -6.53 3.01
CA ASP A 110 -3.94 -5.17 3.39
C ASP A 110 -4.16 -4.90 4.90
N LYS A 111 -3.10 -5.06 5.72
CA LYS A 111 -3.12 -4.80 7.17
C LYS A 111 -3.58 -3.37 7.50
N GLN A 112 -3.32 -2.40 6.61
CA GLN A 112 -3.72 -1.01 6.84
C GLN A 112 -5.24 -0.87 6.80
N GLN A 113 -5.90 -1.55 5.88
CA GLN A 113 -7.36 -1.57 5.83
C GLN A 113 -7.98 -2.14 7.11
N LEU A 114 -7.37 -3.19 7.70
CA LEU A 114 -7.83 -3.75 8.97
C LEU A 114 -7.65 -2.76 10.13
N LYS A 115 -6.52 -2.02 10.18
CA LYS A 115 -6.31 -0.95 11.16
C LYS A 115 -7.38 0.14 11.04
N ILE A 116 -7.69 0.58 9.82
CA ILE A 116 -8.75 1.56 9.54
C ILE A 116 -10.09 1.06 10.09
N ASN A 117 -10.46 -0.20 9.78
CA ASN A 117 -11.72 -0.79 10.24
C ASN A 117 -11.81 -0.86 11.78
N LEU A 118 -10.70 -1.21 12.45
CA LEU A 118 -10.63 -1.22 13.92
C LEU A 118 -10.83 0.18 14.51
N HIS A 119 -10.19 1.20 13.94
CA HIS A 119 -10.37 2.59 14.39
C HIS A 119 -11.81 3.07 14.21
N LEU A 120 -12.43 2.79 13.06
CA LEU A 120 -13.84 3.11 12.80
C LEU A 120 -14.77 2.42 13.81
N ALA A 121 -14.57 1.11 14.05
CA ALA A 121 -15.36 0.36 15.03
C ALA A 121 -15.14 0.86 16.48
N SER A 122 -13.96 1.40 16.78
CA SER A 122 -13.62 1.99 18.08
C SER A 122 -14.11 3.43 18.25
N GLY A 123 -14.76 4.02 17.23
CA GLY A 123 -15.18 5.44 17.24
C GLY A 123 -14.02 6.42 17.07
N GLU A 124 -12.82 5.95 16.73
CA GLU A 124 -11.62 6.76 16.54
C GLU A 124 -11.54 7.30 15.09
N GLN A 125 -12.59 8.01 14.66
CA GLN A 125 -12.78 8.44 13.27
C GLN A 125 -11.58 9.25 12.71
N GLU A 126 -11.04 10.17 13.51
CA GLU A 126 -9.86 10.98 13.13
C GLU A 126 -8.63 10.13 12.80
N LYS A 127 -8.39 9.04 13.56
CA LYS A 127 -7.27 8.13 13.30
C LYS A 127 -7.48 7.32 12.02
N ALA A 128 -8.73 6.92 11.75
CA ALA A 128 -9.08 6.23 10.52
C ALA A 128 -8.86 7.15 9.29
N LEU A 129 -9.29 8.41 9.38
CA LEU A 129 -9.12 9.40 8.32
C LEU A 129 -7.63 9.69 8.04
N ASP A 130 -6.81 9.93 9.06
CA ASP A 130 -5.35 10.11 8.91
C ASP A 130 -4.71 8.91 8.17
N LEU A 131 -5.07 7.67 8.53
CA LEU A 131 -4.54 6.48 7.86
C LEU A 131 -5.00 6.38 6.40
N MET A 132 -6.28 6.65 6.11
CA MET A 132 -6.82 6.61 4.76
C MET A 132 -6.17 7.67 3.85
N GLU A 133 -5.96 8.88 4.37
CA GLU A 133 -5.30 9.97 3.64
C GLU A 133 -3.82 9.66 3.39
N ARG A 134 -3.10 9.09 4.37
CA ARG A 134 -1.73 8.61 4.15
C ARG A 134 -1.67 7.50 3.12
N GLN A 135 -2.66 6.60 3.09
CA GLN A 135 -2.75 5.54 2.08
C GLN A 135 -3.02 6.12 0.68
N LEU A 136 -3.89 7.12 0.57
CA LEU A 136 -4.14 7.87 -0.67
C LEU A 136 -2.85 8.52 -1.17
N LEU A 137 -2.16 9.26 -0.30
CA LEU A 137 -0.89 9.92 -0.62
C LEU A 137 0.19 8.92 -1.09
N LYS A 138 0.33 7.80 -0.38
CA LYS A 138 1.25 6.71 -0.76
C LYS A 138 0.89 6.12 -2.12
N THR A 139 -0.39 5.94 -2.41
CA THR A 139 -0.87 5.38 -3.67
C THR A 139 -0.56 6.30 -4.84
N ALA A 140 -0.76 7.61 -4.68
CA ALA A 140 -0.39 8.60 -5.69
C ALA A 140 1.13 8.61 -5.98
N ASN A 141 1.96 8.53 -4.93
CA ASN A 141 3.42 8.40 -5.07
C ASN A 141 3.85 7.11 -5.81
N ASN A 142 3.21 5.99 -5.47
CA ASN A 142 3.44 4.72 -6.17
C ASN A 142 3.06 4.80 -7.65
N LEU A 143 1.97 5.50 -7.98
CA LEU A 143 1.55 5.70 -9.37
C LEU A 143 2.59 6.52 -10.14
N ILE A 144 3.11 7.61 -9.57
CA ILE A 144 4.21 8.40 -10.17
C ILE A 144 5.44 7.54 -10.43
N THR A 145 5.80 6.69 -9.46
CA THR A 145 6.93 5.76 -9.60
C THR A 145 6.71 4.79 -10.76
N GLN A 146 5.51 4.22 -10.87
CA GLN A 146 5.16 3.32 -11.97
C GLN A 146 5.16 4.02 -13.33
N LEU A 147 4.62 5.24 -13.41
CA LEU A 147 4.63 6.06 -14.63
C LEU A 147 6.06 6.40 -15.06
N SER A 148 6.94 6.73 -14.11
CA SER A 148 8.36 6.98 -14.37
C SER A 148 9.09 5.76 -14.92
N ASN A 149 8.81 4.56 -14.38
CA ASN A 149 9.37 3.31 -14.89
C ASN A 149 8.87 2.99 -16.31
N LEU A 150 7.57 3.18 -16.57
CA LEU A 150 6.99 2.97 -17.90
C LEU A 150 7.54 3.96 -18.93
N MET A 151 7.79 5.20 -18.51
CA MET A 151 8.43 6.23 -19.32
C MET A 151 9.85 5.82 -19.72
N ASP A 152 10.70 5.43 -18.76
CA ASP A 152 12.07 4.95 -19.03
C ASP A 152 12.09 3.75 -19.98
N LEU A 153 11.23 2.75 -19.75
CA LEU A 153 11.13 1.59 -20.62
C LEU A 153 10.64 1.94 -22.03
N SER A 154 9.67 2.84 -22.16
CA SER A 154 9.15 3.29 -23.46
C SER A 154 10.21 4.05 -24.25
N TRP A 155 10.99 4.90 -23.57
CA TRP A 155 12.10 5.62 -24.18
C TRP A 155 13.16 4.67 -24.73
N LYS A 156 13.58 3.68 -23.93
CA LYS A 156 14.55 2.65 -24.35
C LYS A 156 14.09 1.82 -25.54
N GLN A 157 12.77 1.70 -25.75
CA GLN A 157 12.16 1.02 -26.90
C GLN A 157 11.96 1.93 -28.12
N GLY A 158 12.40 3.19 -28.07
CA GLY A 158 12.21 4.17 -29.14
C GLY A 158 10.79 4.72 -29.26
N GLN A 159 9.90 4.44 -28.29
CA GLN A 159 8.53 4.94 -28.26
C GLN A 159 8.49 6.32 -27.58
N CYS A 160 9.15 7.31 -28.16
CA CYS A 160 9.35 8.63 -27.54
C CYS A 160 8.04 9.34 -27.16
N GLU A 161 7.05 9.38 -28.07
CA GLU A 161 5.73 9.99 -27.79
C GLU A 161 5.03 9.32 -26.60
N ARG A 162 5.18 8.00 -26.45
CA ARG A 162 4.62 7.25 -25.33
C ARG A 162 5.33 7.58 -24.02
N ALA A 163 6.65 7.71 -24.05
CA ALA A 163 7.44 8.13 -22.90
C ALA A 163 7.03 9.53 -22.44
N GLU A 164 6.90 10.48 -23.37
CA GLU A 164 6.44 11.85 -23.07
C GLU A 164 5.04 11.86 -22.44
N ARG A 165 4.12 11.05 -22.97
CA ARG A 165 2.78 10.89 -22.41
C ARG A 165 2.79 10.37 -20.96
N TYR A 166 3.68 9.43 -20.64
CA TYR A 166 3.84 8.95 -19.26
C TYR A 166 4.39 10.04 -18.33
N GLY A 167 5.35 10.84 -18.80
CA GLY A 167 5.86 11.99 -18.04
C GLY A 167 4.79 13.06 -17.79
N GLU A 168 3.97 13.37 -18.80
CA GLU A 168 2.84 14.29 -18.66
C GLU A 168 1.82 13.78 -17.63
N LEU A 169 1.47 12.49 -17.67
CA LEU A 169 0.56 11.89 -16.71
C LEU A 169 1.15 11.91 -15.28
N SER A 170 2.46 11.70 -15.15
CA SER A 170 3.16 11.79 -13.86
C SER A 170 3.03 13.20 -13.27
N ARG A 171 3.27 14.25 -14.08
CA ARG A 171 3.14 15.64 -13.63
C ARG A 171 1.70 15.96 -13.22
N LYS A 172 0.73 15.63 -14.07
CA LYS A 172 -0.70 15.84 -13.78
C LYS A 172 -1.15 15.11 -12.51
N THR A 173 -0.62 13.91 -12.26
CA THR A 173 -0.89 13.18 -11.03
C THR A 173 -0.32 13.93 -9.82
N ALA A 174 0.92 14.41 -9.88
CA ALA A 174 1.52 15.18 -8.79
C ALA A 174 0.72 16.46 -8.48
N GLU A 175 0.26 17.16 -9.51
CA GLU A 175 -0.58 18.36 -9.40
C GLU A 175 -1.97 18.06 -8.83
N GLN A 176 -2.68 17.06 -9.35
CA GLN A 176 -4.05 16.75 -8.94
C GLN A 176 -4.15 16.17 -7.52
N PHE A 177 -3.08 15.56 -7.03
CA PHE A 177 -3.02 14.98 -5.69
C PHE A 177 -2.26 15.89 -4.70
N ASP A 178 -1.99 17.15 -5.05
CA ASP A 178 -1.28 18.12 -4.21
C ASP A 178 0.01 17.56 -3.58
N LEU A 179 0.78 16.78 -4.36
CA LEU A 179 2.01 16.16 -3.88
C LEU A 179 3.13 17.19 -3.69
N MET A 180 4.24 16.76 -3.07
CA MET A 180 5.38 17.63 -2.82
C MET A 180 5.88 18.23 -4.14
N PRO A 181 6.27 19.52 -4.20
CA PRO A 181 6.79 20.13 -5.42
C PRO A 181 7.98 19.38 -6.07
N TYR A 182 8.71 18.56 -5.30
CA TYR A 182 9.69 17.61 -5.82
C TYR A 182 9.10 16.65 -6.87
N ASP A 183 7.92 16.09 -6.60
CA ASP A 183 7.22 15.12 -7.45
C ASP A 183 6.73 15.76 -8.76
N HIS A 184 6.56 17.08 -8.79
CA HIS A 184 6.17 17.81 -10.00
C HIS A 184 7.35 17.95 -10.98
N ALA A 185 8.58 17.91 -10.48
CA ALA A 185 9.80 18.12 -11.26
C ALA A 185 10.51 16.81 -11.65
N ILE A 186 10.21 15.68 -10.99
CA ILE A 186 10.89 14.40 -11.26
C ILE A 186 10.71 13.90 -12.70
N ALA A 187 9.50 14.02 -13.26
CA ALA A 187 9.22 13.59 -14.63
C ALA A 187 10.02 14.40 -15.66
N ASP A 188 10.19 15.70 -15.41
CA ASP A 188 10.97 16.60 -16.27
C ASP A 188 12.44 16.23 -16.24
N PHE A 189 12.97 16.00 -15.04
CA PHE A 189 14.35 15.57 -14.84
C PHE A 189 14.64 14.28 -15.59
N LEU A 190 13.78 13.27 -15.43
CA LEU A 190 13.96 11.97 -16.06
C LEU A 190 13.82 12.03 -17.58
N LEU A 191 12.84 12.78 -18.13
CA LEU A 191 12.72 12.94 -19.59
C LEU A 191 13.91 13.70 -20.19
N ALA A 192 14.35 14.77 -19.54
CA ALA A 192 15.49 15.55 -19.99
C ALA A 192 16.78 14.72 -19.97
N LEU A 193 16.95 13.88 -18.93
CA LEU A 193 18.05 12.94 -18.84
C LEU A 193 18.09 11.98 -20.03
N GLN A 194 16.94 11.42 -20.40
CA GLN A 194 16.82 10.51 -21.56
C GLN A 194 17.10 11.21 -22.90
N LYS A 195 16.66 12.47 -23.03
CA LYS A 195 16.90 13.33 -24.20
C LYS A 195 18.32 13.87 -24.28
N LYS A 196 19.12 13.74 -23.22
CA LYS A 196 20.39 14.44 -23.03
C LYS A 196 20.25 15.97 -23.17
N ASP A 197 19.13 16.51 -22.73
CA ASP A 197 18.89 17.96 -22.67
C ASP A 197 19.42 18.49 -21.34
N ALA A 198 20.68 18.95 -21.35
CA ALA A 198 21.38 19.32 -20.13
C ALA A 198 20.73 20.49 -19.39
N LYS A 199 20.33 21.53 -20.13
CA LYS A 199 19.68 22.71 -19.56
C LYS A 199 18.38 22.34 -18.84
N THR A 200 17.48 21.62 -19.52
CA THR A 200 16.20 21.22 -18.91
C THR A 200 16.41 20.28 -17.72
N CYS A 201 17.42 19.41 -17.78
CA CYS A 201 17.76 18.50 -16.69
C CYS A 201 18.23 19.26 -15.44
N LEU A 202 19.14 20.24 -15.60
CA LEU A 202 19.63 21.08 -14.52
C LEU A 202 18.52 21.98 -13.93
N ASP A 203 17.67 22.55 -14.78
CA ASP A 203 16.51 23.35 -14.34
C ASP A 203 15.52 22.52 -13.51
N ALA A 204 15.25 21.27 -13.92
CA ALA A 204 14.41 20.35 -13.16
C ALA A 204 15.06 19.94 -11.83
N LEU A 205 16.35 19.60 -11.85
CA LEU A 205 17.10 19.23 -10.64
C LEU A 205 17.16 20.38 -9.64
N GLN A 206 17.31 21.62 -10.10
CA GLN A 206 17.23 22.80 -9.25
C GLN A 206 15.87 22.91 -8.55
N ARG A 207 14.76 22.76 -9.29
CA ARG A 207 13.41 22.79 -8.70
C ARG A 207 13.24 21.68 -7.65
N MET A 208 13.75 20.48 -7.93
CA MET A 208 13.75 19.36 -6.98
C MET A 208 14.51 19.71 -5.69
N LEU A 209 15.73 20.24 -5.80
CA LEU A 209 16.54 20.60 -4.63
C LEU A 209 15.93 21.75 -3.82
N GLU A 210 15.38 22.77 -4.47
CA GLU A 210 14.70 23.87 -3.77
C GLU A 210 13.43 23.39 -3.04
N ALA A 211 12.69 22.44 -3.62
CA ALA A 211 11.55 21.81 -2.95
C ALA A 211 11.96 21.08 -1.67
N LEU A 212 13.10 20.40 -1.66
CA LEU A 212 13.59 19.67 -0.49
C LEU A 212 14.05 20.59 0.66
N LYS A 213 14.41 21.86 0.37
CA LYS A 213 14.78 22.83 1.41
C LYS A 213 13.59 23.33 2.21
N GLN A 214 12.39 23.28 1.63
CA GLN A 214 11.18 23.75 2.29
C GLN A 214 10.49 22.59 3.02
N PRO A 215 9.94 22.81 4.23
CA PRO A 215 9.02 21.85 4.80
C PRO A 215 7.80 21.73 3.90
N TRP A 216 7.36 20.51 3.63
CA TRP A 216 6.12 20.25 2.93
C TRP A 216 5.11 19.69 3.93
N ASP A 217 3.92 20.28 3.95
CA ASP A 217 2.84 19.91 4.85
C ASP A 217 1.64 19.39 4.03
N PRO A 218 1.37 18.07 4.06
CA PRO A 218 0.20 17.50 3.39
C PRO A 218 -1.11 18.13 3.87
N SER A 219 -1.20 18.54 5.14
CA SER A 219 -2.43 19.07 5.73
C SER A 219 -2.84 20.45 5.21
N ALA A 220 -1.94 21.13 4.49
CA ALA A 220 -2.27 22.36 3.77
C ALA A 220 -3.16 22.08 2.54
N SER A 221 -3.18 20.85 2.03
CA SER A 221 -4.09 20.43 0.97
C SER A 221 -5.45 20.03 1.55
N PRO A 222 -6.58 20.40 0.90
CA PRO A 222 -7.91 19.91 1.26
C PRO A 222 -8.09 18.41 1.05
N LEU A 223 -7.15 17.72 0.38
CA LEU A 223 -7.17 16.27 0.19
C LEU A 223 -6.68 15.50 1.41
N TYR A 224 -5.88 16.13 2.28
CA TYR A 224 -5.23 15.45 3.42
C TYR A 224 -5.37 16.20 4.77
N PRO A 225 -6.54 16.75 5.13
CA PRO A 225 -6.69 17.62 6.29
C PRO A 225 -6.43 16.93 7.65
N HIS A 226 -6.48 15.60 7.72
CA HIS A 226 -6.30 14.85 8.96
C HIS A 226 -4.86 14.35 9.15
N ILE A 227 -3.99 14.45 8.13
CA ILE A 227 -2.58 14.06 8.25
C ILE A 227 -1.88 14.98 9.24
N LYS A 228 -1.59 14.46 10.44
CA LYS A 228 -0.79 15.20 11.42
C LYS A 228 0.68 15.15 11.04
N ASN A 229 1.31 16.32 10.96
CA ASN A 229 2.74 16.43 10.67
C ASN A 229 3.54 16.06 11.93
N THR A 230 3.91 14.79 12.06
CA THR A 230 4.55 14.23 13.27
C THR A 230 6.04 13.92 13.12
N ASN A 231 6.62 14.12 11.93
CA ASN A 231 7.98 13.72 11.63
C ASN A 231 8.91 14.90 11.32
N ASP A 232 10.16 14.76 11.73
CA ASP A 232 11.27 15.64 11.36
C ASP A 232 11.75 15.33 9.92
N VAL A 233 10.94 15.76 8.94
CA VAL A 233 11.18 15.56 7.49
C VAL A 233 12.49 16.20 7.02
N GLY A 234 13.05 17.15 7.79
CA GLY A 234 14.29 17.85 7.44
C GLY A 234 15.52 16.92 7.33
N SER A 235 15.59 15.89 8.17
CA SER A 235 16.69 14.91 8.14
C SER A 235 16.67 14.04 6.86
N PHE A 236 15.49 13.63 6.39
CA PHE A 236 15.36 12.84 5.16
C PHE A 236 15.61 13.70 3.91
N ASN A 237 15.04 14.91 3.86
CA ASN A 237 15.22 15.82 2.72
C ASN A 237 16.67 16.21 2.50
N SER A 238 17.42 16.45 3.58
CA SER A 238 18.85 16.77 3.51
C SER A 238 19.68 15.57 3.02
N LEU A 239 19.38 14.35 3.48
CA LEU A 239 20.02 13.14 2.98
C LEU A 239 19.75 12.94 1.47
N LEU A 240 18.50 13.08 1.03
CA LEU A 240 18.13 12.95 -0.38
C LEU A 240 18.82 14.01 -1.24
N SER A 241 18.82 15.28 -0.81
CA SER A 241 19.52 16.36 -1.49
C SER A 241 21.02 16.06 -1.64
N SER A 242 21.66 15.59 -0.56
CA SER A 242 23.08 15.22 -0.58
C SER A 242 23.37 14.04 -1.52
N SER A 243 22.45 13.08 -1.64
CA SER A 243 22.59 11.92 -2.53
C SER A 243 22.52 12.35 -3.99
N LEU A 244 21.52 13.15 -4.36
CA LEU A 244 21.37 13.66 -5.73
C LEU A 244 22.60 14.46 -6.19
N LEU A 245 23.13 15.31 -5.31
CA LEU A 245 24.32 16.10 -5.60
C LEU A 245 25.59 15.22 -5.75
N LYS A 246 25.73 14.17 -4.95
CA LYS A 246 26.83 13.20 -5.09
C LYS A 246 26.73 12.39 -6.39
N GLU A 247 25.53 11.96 -6.77
CA GLU A 247 25.29 11.26 -8.04
C GLU A 247 25.64 12.15 -9.23
N LEU A 248 25.25 13.43 -9.20
CA LEU A 248 25.59 14.40 -10.24
C LEU A 248 27.11 14.51 -10.49
N GLN A 249 27.93 14.35 -9.45
CA GLN A 249 29.39 14.39 -9.56
C GLN A 249 30.02 13.07 -10.01
N ARG A 250 29.38 11.92 -9.75
CA ARG A 250 30.00 10.59 -9.89
C ARG A 250 29.43 9.74 -11.01
N ASP A 251 28.14 9.88 -11.33
CA ASP A 251 27.49 9.05 -12.33
C ASP A 251 27.95 9.46 -13.74
N GLU A 252 28.42 8.50 -14.52
CA GLU A 252 28.81 8.71 -15.91
C GLU A 252 27.61 9.00 -16.81
N LYS A 253 26.42 8.51 -16.45
CA LYS A 253 25.19 8.84 -17.18
C LYS A 253 24.86 10.33 -17.14
N LEU A 254 25.36 11.03 -16.13
CA LEU A 254 25.19 12.47 -15.93
C LEU A 254 26.39 13.29 -16.44
N ALA A 255 27.41 12.64 -17.03
CA ALA A 255 28.62 13.34 -17.48
C ALA A 255 28.32 14.44 -18.52
N PHE A 256 27.33 14.22 -19.40
CA PHE A 256 26.92 15.22 -20.41
C PHE A 256 26.43 16.53 -19.79
N LEU A 257 25.96 16.52 -18.55
CA LEU A 257 25.57 17.76 -17.85
C LEU A 257 26.78 18.65 -17.60
N ARG A 258 27.96 18.06 -17.34
CA ARG A 258 29.19 18.79 -17.00
C ARG A 258 29.78 19.55 -18.20
N GLU A 259 29.34 19.22 -19.41
CA GLU A 259 29.75 19.87 -20.65
C GLU A 259 28.90 21.11 -20.96
N ASP A 260 27.73 21.26 -20.31
CA ASP A 260 26.84 22.40 -20.53
C ASP A 260 27.27 23.63 -19.70
N PRO A 261 27.27 24.84 -20.28
CA PRO A 261 27.61 26.07 -19.55
C PRO A 261 26.78 26.31 -18.28
N ALA A 262 25.51 25.88 -18.26
CA ALA A 262 24.62 26.03 -17.11
C ALA A 262 25.09 25.21 -15.89
N TYR A 263 25.94 24.20 -16.10
CA TYR A 263 26.47 23.38 -15.01
C TYR A 263 27.33 24.17 -14.04
N ALA A 264 28.15 25.10 -14.54
CA ALA A 264 29.01 25.92 -13.67
C ALA A 264 28.18 26.79 -12.72
N GLU A 265 27.08 27.37 -13.22
CA GLU A 265 26.14 28.12 -12.41
C GLU A 265 25.47 27.21 -11.36
N PHE A 266 25.00 26.02 -11.79
CA PHE A 266 24.38 25.04 -10.91
C PHE A 266 25.31 24.60 -9.77
N VAL A 267 26.56 24.22 -10.09
CA VAL A 267 27.57 23.80 -9.11
C VAL A 267 27.82 24.90 -8.10
N SER A 268 28.03 26.14 -8.53
CA SER A 268 28.34 27.25 -7.61
C SER A 268 27.23 27.50 -6.58
N ARG A 269 25.98 27.14 -6.91
CA ARG A 269 24.81 27.31 -6.05
C ARG A 269 24.57 26.15 -5.08
N TYR A 270 24.87 24.91 -5.46
CA TYR A 270 24.48 23.72 -4.70
C TYR A 270 25.62 22.82 -4.23
N LEU A 271 26.80 22.92 -4.84
CA LEU A 271 27.99 22.15 -4.48
C LEU A 271 29.01 23.14 -3.92
N PRO A 272 29.31 23.10 -2.60
CA PRO A 272 30.39 23.92 -2.07
C PRO A 272 31.70 23.57 -2.79
N PRO A 273 32.63 24.54 -2.96
CA PRO A 273 33.93 24.26 -3.54
C PRO A 273 34.57 23.11 -2.77
N ALA A 274 35.15 22.15 -3.49
CA ALA A 274 35.91 21.07 -2.86
C ALA A 274 36.97 21.71 -1.97
N ASP A 275 37.02 21.30 -0.69
CA ASP A 275 38.07 21.75 0.22
C ASP A 275 39.42 21.50 -0.48
N PRO A 276 40.28 22.53 -0.61
CA PRO A 276 41.61 22.32 -1.16
C PRO A 276 42.35 21.37 -0.22
N ALA A 277 42.68 20.19 -0.75
CA ALA A 277 43.47 19.16 -0.08
C ALA A 277 44.88 19.67 0.27
#